data_AF-A0A1Q6YBC6-F1
#
_entry.id   AF-A0A1Q6YBC6-F1
#
_cell.length_a   1.000
_cell.length_b   1.000
_cell.length_c   1.000
_cell.angle_alpha   90.00
_cell.angle_beta   90.00
_cell.angle_gamma   90.00
#
_symmetry.space_group_name_H-M   'P 1'
#
loop_
_entity.id
_entity.type
_entity.pdbx_description
1 polymer ?
#
loop_
_entity_poly.entity_id
_entity_poly.type
_entity_poly.pdbx_seq_one_letter_code
_entity_poly.pdbx_strand_id
1 'polypeptide(L)'
;MDAAPAPSPKPDFRTIAHSGGTVTIDVSLDPKTGLKHYQLTWNHCRPNAGGFFAVYALPPGIVVSQMNLGGFGSPIDPPPIPGCYQVFVGSDSEGKYGRTCPGCNGYWRSELGQFCPYCGFLGTTVDFMTDGQRSYVQQWCATMDRALMTEVGGQYVIDLDAVADAADAALTEKPAFYYAEQSQQNSYNCESCDAFNDILGTYGYCTRCGTRNDLHIFGEKKIPELRSRINSGGPYESCVKDAVAAFDSFIGQYVEQLVRRIPMTPGRKARLEKVRFHGFQSVERDMGDIFDINIAKDLTDDEKTFAKRMFHRRHVYEHLGGEADQKYVNDSGENDVRVGQALRESVETAHRIVGIVHKMAVNVHAGFHEIFPSDNRPIERYEKWKPKPRPKS
;
A
#
# COMPACT_ATOMS: atom_id res chain seq x y z
N MET A 1 29.70 24.56 12.08
CA MET A 1 28.30 24.31 11.67
C MET A 1 28.00 22.90 12.10
N ASP A 2 27.50 22.75 13.32
CA ASP A 2 27.21 21.43 13.87
C ASP A 2 26.00 20.86 13.15
N ALA A 3 26.19 19.71 12.51
CA ALA A 3 25.13 18.99 11.84
C ALA A 3 24.03 18.68 12.87
N ALA A 4 22.79 19.04 12.54
CA ALA A 4 21.65 18.70 13.37
C ALA A 4 21.65 17.17 13.60
N PRO A 5 21.44 16.71 14.85
CA PRO A 5 21.40 15.29 15.14
C PRO A 5 20.32 14.63 14.28
N ALA A 6 20.67 13.48 13.68
CA ALA A 6 19.73 12.70 12.91
C ALA A 6 18.48 12.41 13.76
N PRO A 7 17.26 12.57 13.20
CA PRO A 7 16.04 12.29 13.95
C PRO A 7 16.06 10.84 14.44
N SER A 8 15.67 10.63 15.70
CA SER A 8 15.53 9.30 16.26
C SER A 8 14.61 8.44 15.38
N PRO A 9 14.90 7.14 15.23
CA PRO A 9 14.05 6.25 14.45
C PRO A 9 12.64 6.27 15.03
N LYS A 10 11.64 6.51 14.18
CA LYS A 10 10.24 6.41 14.58
C LYS A 10 9.96 4.96 15.01
N PRO A 11 9.19 4.74 16.09
CA PRO A 11 8.77 3.39 16.45
C PRO A 11 7.93 2.78 15.32
N ASP A 12 8.17 1.51 14.99
CA ASP A 12 7.47 0.76 13.93
C ASP A 12 5.95 0.75 14.13
N PHE A 13 5.50 0.70 15.38
CA PHE A 13 4.08 0.71 15.75
C PHE A 13 3.85 1.72 16.86
N ARG A 14 2.95 2.66 16.60
CA ARG A 14 2.52 3.67 17.55
C ARG A 14 1.02 3.85 17.44
N THR A 15 0.34 3.87 18.58
CA THR A 15 -1.06 4.30 18.66
C THR A 15 -1.16 5.78 18.31
N ILE A 16 -2.07 6.12 17.42
CA ILE A 16 -2.36 7.48 16.99
C ILE A 16 -3.79 7.79 17.45
N ALA A 17 -3.90 8.82 18.29
CA ALA A 17 -5.18 9.28 18.80
C ALA A 17 -6.14 9.70 17.68
N HIS A 18 -7.44 9.63 17.95
CA HIS A 18 -8.45 10.23 17.10
C HIS A 18 -8.22 11.76 16.95
N SER A 19 -8.62 12.35 15.82
CA SER A 19 -8.51 13.80 15.59
C SER A 19 -9.26 14.62 16.66
N GLY A 20 -10.38 14.08 17.15
CA GLY A 20 -11.23 14.67 18.18
C GLY A 20 -12.35 15.51 17.57
N GLY A 21 -12.99 16.34 18.39
CA GLY A 21 -14.18 17.13 18.05
C GLY A 21 -15.45 16.64 18.73
N THR A 22 -16.56 17.33 18.47
CA THR A 22 -17.87 17.01 19.03
C THR A 22 -18.91 16.97 17.93
N VAL A 23 -19.82 16.01 18.05
CA VAL A 23 -21.00 15.91 17.21
C VAL A 23 -22.19 16.23 18.08
N THR A 24 -22.97 17.20 17.63
CA THR A 24 -24.19 17.63 18.29
C THR A 24 -25.40 17.28 17.42
N ILE A 25 -26.36 16.59 18.01
CA ILE A 25 -27.66 16.28 17.42
C ILE A 25 -28.68 17.14 18.17
N ASP A 26 -29.12 18.21 17.52
CA ASP A 26 -30.14 19.11 18.06
C ASP A 26 -31.50 18.72 17.51
N VAL A 27 -32.42 18.26 18.36
CA VAL A 27 -33.78 17.87 17.97
C VAL A 27 -34.76 18.94 18.42
N SER A 28 -35.58 19.43 17.49
CA SER A 28 -36.67 20.37 17.76
C SER A 28 -38.01 19.83 17.25
N LEU A 29 -39.09 20.26 17.89
CA LEU A 29 -40.46 19.93 17.50
C LEU A 29 -41.09 21.18 16.92
N ASP A 30 -41.66 21.07 15.72
CA ASP A 30 -42.49 22.14 15.18
C ASP A 30 -43.80 22.19 15.97
N PRO A 31 -44.07 23.28 16.72
CA PRO A 31 -45.27 23.38 17.55
C PRO A 31 -46.58 23.43 16.74
N LYS A 32 -46.52 23.69 15.42
CA LYS A 32 -47.71 23.77 14.56
C LYS A 32 -48.03 22.47 13.85
N THR A 33 -47.01 21.75 13.40
CA THR A 33 -47.18 20.50 12.63
C THR A 33 -46.96 19.24 13.46
N GLY A 34 -46.33 19.37 14.64
CA GLY A 34 -45.89 18.23 15.45
C GLY A 34 -44.73 17.45 14.84
N LEU A 35 -44.18 17.91 13.70
CA LEU A 35 -43.05 17.25 13.04
C LEU A 35 -41.77 17.46 13.84
N LYS A 36 -40.98 16.38 13.95
CA LYS A 36 -39.63 16.45 14.51
C LYS A 36 -38.64 16.85 13.42
N HIS A 37 -37.82 17.85 13.75
CA HIS A 37 -36.68 18.26 12.97
C HIS A 37 -35.42 17.96 13.75
N TYR A 38 -34.34 17.62 13.06
CA TYR A 38 -33.03 17.50 13.68
C TYR A 38 -31.98 18.24 12.87
N GLN A 39 -30.97 18.75 13.57
CA GLN A 39 -29.76 19.33 13.00
C GLN A 39 -28.55 18.55 13.50
N LEU A 40 -27.63 18.24 12.59
CA LEU A 40 -26.34 17.65 12.91
C LEU A 40 -25.27 18.74 12.80
N THR A 41 -24.49 18.92 13.86
CA THR A 41 -23.38 19.87 13.89
C THR A 41 -22.11 19.13 14.26
N TRP A 42 -21.07 19.22 13.44
CA TRP A 42 -19.72 18.78 13.78
C TRP A 42 -18.88 19.99 14.15
N ASN A 43 -18.26 19.99 15.31
CA ASN A 43 -17.32 21.02 15.75
C ASN A 43 -15.95 20.40 16.03
N HIS A 44 -14.89 21.01 15.51
CA HIS A 44 -13.52 20.55 15.75
C HIS A 44 -12.60 21.76 15.90
N CYS A 45 -11.92 21.85 17.04
CA CYS A 45 -11.03 22.97 17.37
C CYS A 45 -9.66 22.51 17.89
N ARG A 46 -9.32 21.22 17.73
CA ARG A 46 -8.01 20.72 18.16
C ARG A 46 -6.90 21.20 17.22
N PRO A 47 -5.69 21.44 17.74
CA PRO A 47 -4.55 21.91 16.95
C PRO A 47 -3.86 20.76 16.20
N ASN A 48 -4.63 19.81 15.66
CA ASN A 48 -4.14 18.65 14.93
C ASN A 48 -4.80 18.57 13.54
N ALA A 49 -4.35 17.63 12.71
CA ALA A 49 -4.99 17.42 11.43
C ALA A 49 -6.33 16.69 11.64
N GLY A 50 -7.35 17.10 10.91
CA GLY A 50 -8.66 16.49 10.93
C GLY A 50 -9.22 16.33 9.52
N GLY A 51 -9.67 15.13 9.21
CA GLY A 51 -10.48 14.84 8.03
C GLY A 51 -11.75 14.11 8.47
N PHE A 52 -12.78 14.18 7.63
CA PHE A 52 -13.97 13.36 7.80
C PHE A 52 -14.46 12.83 6.46
N PHE A 53 -15.02 11.63 6.48
CA PHE A 53 -15.90 11.14 5.42
C PHE A 53 -17.27 10.85 6.02
N ALA A 54 -18.28 10.77 5.16
CA ALA A 54 -19.63 10.47 5.59
C ALA A 54 -20.12 9.15 5.00
N VAL A 55 -21.02 8.49 5.74
CA VAL A 55 -21.66 7.25 5.34
C VAL A 55 -23.15 7.30 5.65
N TYR A 56 -23.90 6.50 4.90
CA TYR A 56 -25.26 6.13 5.26
C TYR A 56 -25.26 4.86 6.10
N ALA A 57 -25.97 4.88 7.22
CA ALA A 57 -26.13 3.72 8.09
C ALA A 57 -27.60 3.51 8.47
N LEU A 58 -28.04 2.26 8.53
CA LEU A 58 -29.36 1.91 9.06
C LEU A 58 -29.41 2.11 10.58
N PRO A 59 -30.59 2.29 11.20
CA PRO A 59 -30.73 2.46 12.65
C PRO A 59 -29.97 1.43 13.52
N PRO A 60 -29.87 0.15 13.15
CA PRO A 60 -29.04 -0.81 13.89
C PRO A 60 -27.51 -0.58 13.82
N GLY A 61 -27.04 0.47 13.12
CA GLY A 61 -25.61 0.76 12.94
C GLY A 61 -24.95 0.01 11.78
N ILE A 62 -25.74 -0.48 10.82
CA ILE A 62 -25.23 -1.18 9.63
C ILE A 62 -24.89 -0.15 8.56
N VAL A 63 -23.61 -0.01 8.23
CA VAL A 63 -23.14 0.88 7.16
C VAL A 63 -23.58 0.33 5.80
N VAL A 64 -24.19 1.17 4.98
CA VAL A 64 -24.74 0.80 3.67
C VAL A 64 -23.88 1.32 2.52
N SER A 65 -23.51 2.60 2.55
CA SER A 65 -22.73 3.22 1.49
C SER A 65 -21.98 4.45 1.97
N GLN A 66 -20.93 4.83 1.25
CA GLN A 66 -20.31 6.14 1.41
C GLN A 66 -21.28 7.21 0.89
N MET A 67 -21.35 8.34 1.61
CA MET A 67 -22.13 9.53 1.23
C MET A 67 -21.20 10.54 0.56
N ASN A 68 -21.65 11.13 -0.54
CA ASN A 68 -20.95 12.21 -1.22
C ASN A 68 -21.45 13.56 -0.70
N LEU A 69 -20.68 14.16 0.21
CA LEU A 69 -21.00 15.46 0.81
C LEU A 69 -21.09 16.61 -0.20
N GLY A 70 -20.60 16.43 -1.44
CA GLY A 70 -20.60 17.46 -2.47
C GLY A 70 -19.71 18.66 -2.11
N GLY A 71 -19.78 19.71 -2.93
CA GLY A 71 -19.23 21.03 -2.59
C GLY A 71 -20.32 21.94 -2.01
N PHE A 72 -19.94 23.16 -1.61
CA PHE A 72 -20.93 24.17 -1.20
C PHE A 72 -22.03 24.35 -2.26
N GLY A 73 -23.29 24.23 -1.83
CA GLY A 73 -24.46 24.34 -2.70
C GLY A 73 -24.74 23.13 -3.59
N SER A 74 -23.93 22.07 -3.52
CA SER A 74 -24.23 20.80 -4.20
C SER A 74 -25.23 19.99 -3.37
N PRO A 75 -26.20 19.32 -4.00
CA PRO A 75 -27.06 18.38 -3.29
C PRO A 75 -26.22 17.21 -2.77
N ILE A 76 -26.51 16.80 -1.53
CA ILE A 76 -26.03 15.52 -0.99
C ILE A 76 -26.79 14.41 -1.73
N ASP A 77 -26.10 13.35 -2.11
CA ASP A 77 -26.73 12.18 -2.74
C ASP A 77 -27.78 11.57 -1.81
N PRO A 78 -28.96 11.13 -2.28
CA PRO A 78 -29.95 10.54 -1.39
C PRO A 78 -29.48 9.19 -0.84
N PRO A 79 -29.95 8.76 0.35
CA PRO A 79 -29.60 7.47 0.89
C PRO A 79 -30.08 6.34 -0.05
N PRO A 80 -29.31 5.26 -0.21
CA PRO A 80 -29.70 4.14 -1.07
C PRO A 80 -30.92 3.38 -0.51
N ILE A 81 -31.17 3.49 0.80
CA ILE A 81 -32.29 2.85 1.49
C ILE A 81 -32.99 3.92 2.36
N PRO A 82 -34.33 4.04 2.31
CA PRO A 82 -35.07 4.94 3.20
C PRO A 82 -34.81 4.64 4.68
N GLY A 83 -34.72 5.70 5.49
CA GLY A 83 -34.50 5.57 6.94
C GLY A 83 -33.02 5.47 7.36
N CYS A 84 -32.06 5.57 6.43
CA CYS A 84 -30.66 5.69 6.80
C CYS A 84 -30.36 7.01 7.51
N TYR A 85 -29.50 6.95 8.53
CA TYR A 85 -28.87 8.10 9.15
C TYR A 85 -27.58 8.50 8.41
N GLN A 86 -27.31 9.80 8.42
CA GLN A 86 -26.05 10.37 7.98
C GLN A 86 -25.07 10.34 9.14
N VAL A 87 -23.95 9.67 8.94
CA VAL A 87 -22.92 9.50 9.98
C VAL A 87 -21.60 10.03 9.47
N PHE A 88 -20.95 10.89 10.26
CA PHE A 88 -19.63 11.43 9.97
C PHE A 88 -18.57 10.64 10.72
N VAL A 89 -17.56 10.13 10.01
CA VAL A 89 -16.43 9.38 10.56
C VAL A 89 -15.18 10.23 10.44
N GLY A 90 -14.57 10.53 11.60
CA GLY A 90 -13.35 11.33 11.71
C GLY A 90 -12.08 10.53 11.42
N SER A 91 -11.01 11.23 11.07
CA SER A 91 -9.66 10.68 10.94
C SER A 91 -8.95 10.56 12.30
N ASP A 92 -7.77 9.95 12.28
CA ASP A 92 -6.78 10.15 13.34
C ASP A 92 -6.24 11.59 13.39
N SER A 93 -5.44 11.90 14.40
CA SER A 93 -4.82 13.21 14.62
C SER A 93 -3.75 13.61 13.59
N GLU A 94 -3.39 12.71 12.68
CA GLU A 94 -2.52 12.96 11.53
C GLU A 94 -3.33 13.12 10.22
N GLY A 95 -4.66 13.12 10.30
CA GLY A 95 -5.54 13.30 9.15
C GLY A 95 -5.70 12.05 8.28
N LYS A 96 -5.38 10.87 8.80
CA LYS A 96 -5.41 9.59 8.09
C LYS A 96 -6.43 8.63 8.71
N TYR A 97 -6.79 7.58 7.98
CA TYR A 97 -7.79 6.61 8.41
C TYR A 97 -7.17 5.23 8.48
N GLY A 98 -7.39 4.51 9.59
CA GLY A 98 -7.12 3.09 9.64
C GLY A 98 -8.12 2.33 8.79
N ARG A 99 -7.68 1.21 8.25
CA ARG A 99 -8.42 0.42 7.28
C ARG A 99 -8.11 -1.05 7.45
N THR A 100 -9.12 -1.90 7.29
CA THR A 100 -8.98 -3.36 7.35
C THR A 100 -9.56 -4.00 6.09
N CYS A 101 -8.78 -4.86 5.43
CA CYS A 101 -9.22 -5.47 4.18
C CYS A 101 -10.16 -6.66 4.46
N PRO A 102 -11.38 -6.70 3.90
CA PRO A 102 -12.27 -7.84 4.08
C PRO A 102 -11.74 -9.12 3.41
N GLY A 103 -10.92 -8.99 2.36
CA GLY A 103 -10.35 -10.13 1.65
C GLY A 103 -9.10 -10.76 2.28
N CYS A 104 -8.37 -10.05 3.15
CA CYS A 104 -7.11 -10.56 3.71
C CYS A 104 -6.89 -10.23 5.19
N ASN A 105 -7.82 -9.51 5.82
CA ASN A 105 -7.77 -9.03 7.20
C ASN A 105 -6.55 -8.17 7.55
N GLY A 106 -5.79 -7.72 6.55
CA GLY A 106 -4.65 -6.84 6.75
C GLY A 106 -5.12 -5.44 7.13
N TYR A 107 -4.51 -4.88 8.17
CA TYR A 107 -4.71 -3.50 8.60
C TYR A 107 -3.66 -2.56 7.98
N TRP A 108 -4.05 -1.34 7.60
CA TRP A 108 -3.13 -0.29 7.17
C TRP A 108 -3.73 1.08 7.47
N ARG A 109 -2.93 2.14 7.32
CA ARG A 109 -3.40 3.52 7.40
C ARG A 109 -3.18 4.25 6.07
N SER A 110 -4.17 5.02 5.63
CA SER A 110 -4.08 5.78 4.38
C SER A 110 -5.03 6.96 4.35
N GLU A 111 -4.98 7.73 3.26
CA GLU A 111 -6.09 8.59 2.85
C GLU A 111 -7.27 7.76 2.34
N LEU A 112 -8.32 8.44 1.85
CA LEU A 112 -9.42 7.75 1.19
C LEU A 112 -8.93 7.05 -0.08
N GLY A 113 -9.05 5.72 -0.09
CA GLY A 113 -8.57 4.84 -1.16
C GLY A 113 -9.55 3.71 -1.47
N GLN A 114 -9.26 2.98 -2.54
CA GLN A 114 -10.10 1.90 -3.07
C GLN A 114 -9.37 0.55 -3.13
N PHE A 115 -8.06 0.51 -2.92
CA PHE A 115 -7.27 -0.72 -3.03
C PHE A 115 -6.71 -1.13 -1.68
N CYS A 116 -6.77 -2.44 -1.38
CA CYS A 116 -5.97 -3.02 -0.31
C CYS A 116 -4.48 -3.06 -0.72
N PRO A 117 -3.56 -2.56 0.12
CA PRO A 117 -2.13 -2.52 -0.22
C PRO A 117 -1.49 -3.92 -0.28
N TYR A 118 -2.07 -4.92 0.39
CA TYR A 118 -1.48 -6.26 0.50
C TYR A 118 -1.93 -7.22 -0.60
N CYS A 119 -3.22 -7.20 -0.93
CA CYS A 119 -3.83 -8.18 -1.81
C CYS A 119 -4.42 -7.60 -3.10
N GLY A 120 -4.47 -6.28 -3.23
CA GLY A 120 -5.08 -5.60 -4.37
C GLY A 120 -6.60 -5.74 -4.44
N PHE A 121 -7.27 -6.16 -3.35
CA PHE A 121 -8.72 -6.15 -3.27
C PHE A 121 -9.24 -4.74 -3.54
N LEU A 122 -10.15 -4.62 -4.51
CA LEU A 122 -10.81 -3.38 -4.88
C LEU A 122 -12.12 -3.26 -4.10
N GLY A 123 -12.29 -2.15 -3.40
CA GLY A 123 -13.48 -1.84 -2.62
C GLY A 123 -13.73 -0.35 -2.51
N THR A 124 -14.78 0.00 -1.80
CA THR A 124 -15.14 1.36 -1.41
C THR A 124 -14.55 1.69 -0.03
N THR A 125 -14.67 2.94 0.40
CA THR A 125 -14.28 3.35 1.76
C THR A 125 -14.99 2.52 2.83
N VAL A 126 -16.25 2.15 2.61
CA VAL A 126 -17.06 1.38 3.57
C VAL A 126 -16.58 -0.06 3.72
N ASP A 127 -16.11 -0.66 2.63
CA ASP A 127 -15.61 -2.04 2.64
C ASP A 127 -14.37 -2.16 3.54
N PHE A 128 -13.59 -1.09 3.65
CA PHE A 128 -12.34 -1.06 4.42
C PHE A 128 -12.48 -0.53 5.84
N MET A 129 -13.69 -0.25 6.33
CA MET A 129 -13.87 0.26 7.69
C MET A 129 -13.40 -0.74 8.73
N THR A 130 -12.65 -0.25 9.72
CA THR A 130 -12.18 -1.05 10.86
C THR A 130 -13.34 -1.37 11.81
N ASP A 131 -13.15 -2.37 12.66
CA ASP A 131 -14.14 -2.70 13.69
C ASP A 131 -14.40 -1.53 14.65
N GLY A 132 -13.37 -0.74 14.96
CA GLY A 132 -13.50 0.48 15.75
C GLY A 132 -14.39 1.53 15.08
N GLN A 133 -14.18 1.78 13.79
CA GLN A 133 -15.03 2.69 13.02
C GLN A 133 -16.48 2.18 12.92
N ARG A 134 -16.69 0.87 12.76
CA ARG A 134 -18.04 0.26 12.75
C ARG A 134 -18.74 0.38 14.09
N SER A 135 -18.01 0.15 15.20
CA SER A 135 -18.52 0.33 16.55
C SER A 135 -18.92 1.79 16.81
N TYR A 136 -18.15 2.75 16.30
CA TYR A 136 -18.50 4.17 16.39
C TYR A 136 -19.79 4.50 15.61
N VAL A 137 -19.97 3.95 14.40
CA VAL A 137 -21.23 4.12 13.65
C VAL A 137 -22.42 3.56 14.43
N GLN A 138 -22.29 2.39 15.06
CA GLN A 138 -23.34 1.80 15.90
C GLN A 138 -23.72 2.74 17.06
N GLN A 139 -22.73 3.32 17.73
CA GLN A 139 -22.97 4.27 18.81
C GLN A 139 -23.65 5.55 18.33
N TRP A 140 -23.27 6.06 17.16
CA TRP A 140 -23.92 7.20 16.54
C TRP A 140 -25.39 6.90 16.27
N CYS A 141 -25.70 5.79 15.60
CA CYS A 141 -27.07 5.41 15.28
C CYS A 141 -27.93 5.20 16.54
N ALA A 142 -27.38 4.55 17.58
CA ALA A 142 -28.08 4.41 18.86
C ALA A 142 -28.37 5.76 19.54
N THR A 143 -27.48 6.75 19.39
CA THR A 143 -27.68 8.10 19.90
C THR A 143 -28.74 8.85 19.10
N MET A 144 -28.74 8.70 17.76
CA MET A 144 -29.80 9.23 16.89
C MET A 144 -31.16 8.64 17.21
N ASP A 145 -31.26 7.32 17.38
CA ASP A 145 -32.51 6.66 17.76
C ASP A 145 -33.06 7.23 19.06
N ARG A 146 -32.20 7.35 20.09
CA ARG A 146 -32.59 7.94 21.38
C ARG A 146 -33.10 9.36 21.18
N ALA A 147 -32.37 10.19 20.44
CA ALA A 147 -32.72 11.58 20.18
C ALA A 147 -34.05 11.73 19.44
N LEU A 148 -34.34 10.84 18.49
CA LEU A 148 -35.57 10.86 17.70
C LEU A 148 -36.76 10.23 18.41
N MET A 149 -36.54 9.29 19.34
CA MET A 149 -37.60 8.65 20.14
C MET A 149 -38.07 9.51 21.31
N THR A 150 -37.24 10.41 21.86
CA THR A 150 -37.66 11.27 22.98
C THR A 150 -38.76 12.26 22.58
N GLU A 151 -39.77 12.42 23.42
CA GLU A 151 -40.93 13.30 23.16
C GLU A 151 -40.63 14.79 23.33
N VAL A 152 -39.51 15.13 23.99
CA VAL A 152 -39.06 16.51 24.19
C VAL A 152 -37.85 16.76 23.28
N GLY A 153 -37.82 17.94 22.66
CA GLY A 153 -36.63 18.41 21.94
C GLY A 153 -35.44 18.58 22.90
N GLY A 154 -34.23 18.48 22.37
CA GLY A 154 -33.03 18.50 23.19
C GLY A 154 -31.76 18.37 22.37
N GLN A 155 -30.63 18.53 23.07
CA GLN A 155 -29.30 18.43 22.50
C GLN A 155 -28.63 17.14 22.97
N TYR A 156 -28.13 16.35 22.02
CA TYR A 156 -27.41 15.11 22.29
C TYR A 156 -25.99 15.24 21.73
N VAL A 157 -24.98 14.96 22.55
CA VAL A 157 -23.58 15.17 22.18
C VAL A 157 -22.84 13.83 22.16
N ILE A 158 -22.11 13.59 21.07
CA ILE A 158 -21.08 12.56 20.98
C ILE A 158 -19.73 13.29 21.05
N ASP A 159 -19.01 13.05 22.14
CA ASP A 159 -17.74 13.72 22.44
C ASP A 159 -16.55 12.85 21.98
N LEU A 160 -15.92 13.24 20.87
CA LEU A 160 -14.72 12.58 20.35
C LEU A 160 -13.43 13.16 20.94
N ASP A 161 -13.48 14.32 21.61
CA ASP A 161 -12.35 14.84 22.37
C ASP A 161 -12.06 13.92 23.56
N ALA A 162 -13.10 13.41 24.22
CA ALA A 162 -12.97 12.37 25.25
C ALA A 162 -12.28 11.09 24.74
N VAL A 163 -12.51 10.69 23.48
CA VAL A 163 -11.82 9.55 22.85
C VAL A 163 -10.36 9.87 22.56
N ALA A 164 -10.07 11.08 22.08
CA ALA A 164 -8.72 11.52 21.81
C ALA A 164 -7.89 11.59 23.10
N ASP A 165 -8.44 12.14 24.18
CA ASP A 165 -7.77 12.23 25.49
C ASP A 165 -7.51 10.85 26.11
N ALA A 166 -8.40 9.89 25.87
CA ALA A 166 -8.24 8.50 26.32
C ALA A 166 -7.13 7.73 25.59
N ALA A 167 -6.58 8.26 24.50
CA ALA A 167 -5.42 7.68 23.83
C ALA A 167 -4.09 8.12 24.46
N ASP A 168 -4.05 9.35 24.98
CA ASP A 168 -2.87 9.91 25.65
C ASP A 168 -2.79 9.52 27.13
N ALA A 169 -3.93 9.26 27.76
CA ALA A 169 -4.01 8.82 29.14
C ALA A 169 -4.09 7.28 29.24
N ALA A 170 -3.33 6.69 30.16
CA ALA A 170 -3.49 5.30 30.59
C ALA A 170 -4.79 5.12 31.41
N LEU A 171 -5.92 5.57 30.85
CA LEU A 171 -7.23 5.48 31.50
C LEU A 171 -7.61 4.00 31.65
N THR A 172 -7.98 3.66 32.88
CA THR A 172 -8.47 2.33 33.26
C THR A 172 -9.81 2.01 32.60
N GLU A 173 -10.62 3.03 32.29
CA GLU A 173 -11.88 2.91 31.57
C GLU A 173 -11.87 3.82 30.34
N LYS A 174 -11.94 3.21 29.16
CA LYS A 174 -12.06 3.91 27.88
C LYS A 174 -13.53 4.05 27.51
N PRO A 175 -13.95 5.11 26.79
CA PRO A 175 -15.30 5.22 26.26
C PRO A 175 -15.71 3.96 25.49
N ALA A 176 -16.99 3.58 25.53
CA ALA A 176 -17.48 2.36 24.89
C ALA A 176 -17.23 2.30 23.37
N PHE A 177 -17.06 3.46 22.73
CA PHE A 177 -16.77 3.62 21.30
C PHE A 177 -15.31 4.08 21.05
N TYR A 178 -14.43 3.94 22.03
CA TYR A 178 -13.02 4.28 21.87
C TYR A 178 -12.39 3.44 20.75
N TYR A 179 -11.80 4.12 19.78
CA TYR A 179 -10.88 3.51 18.83
C TYR A 179 -9.71 4.46 18.60
N ALA A 180 -8.56 3.87 18.30
CA ALA A 180 -7.35 4.58 17.92
C ALA A 180 -6.69 3.84 16.78
N GLU A 181 -6.12 4.58 15.86
CA GLU A 181 -5.43 3.99 14.72
C GLU A 181 -3.98 3.67 15.11
N GLN A 182 -3.32 2.84 14.33
CA GLN A 182 -1.94 2.45 14.55
C GLN A 182 -1.07 2.83 13.34
N SER A 183 0.13 3.37 13.59
CA SER A 183 1.17 3.44 12.57
C SER A 183 1.69 2.07 12.19
N GLN A 184 2.17 1.96 10.96
CA GLN A 184 2.80 0.75 10.45
C GLN A 184 4.28 1.01 10.15
N GLN A 185 4.95 -0.03 9.65
CA GLN A 185 6.39 -0.05 9.44
C GLN A 185 6.86 0.85 8.29
N ASN A 186 6.01 1.06 7.27
CA ASN A 186 6.41 1.74 6.06
C ASN A 186 5.37 2.78 5.63
N SER A 187 5.65 4.03 6.01
CA SER A 187 4.93 5.22 5.59
C SER A 187 5.59 5.88 4.38
N TYR A 188 4.88 5.99 3.26
CA TYR A 188 5.37 6.59 2.01
C TYR A 188 4.25 7.21 1.17
N ASN A 189 4.62 8.11 0.26
CA ASN A 189 3.72 8.60 -0.78
C ASN A 189 3.94 7.81 -2.08
N CYS A 190 2.86 7.47 -2.76
CA CYS A 190 2.94 6.79 -4.05
C CYS A 190 3.55 7.71 -5.11
N GLU A 191 4.55 7.27 -5.86
CA GLU A 191 5.17 8.10 -6.89
C GLU A 191 4.24 8.45 -8.06
N SER A 192 3.25 7.58 -8.34
CA SER A 192 2.33 7.77 -9.46
C SER A 192 1.23 8.79 -9.15
N CYS A 193 0.73 8.85 -7.92
CA CYS A 193 -0.42 9.71 -7.58
C CYS A 193 -0.30 10.47 -6.25
N ASP A 194 0.85 10.40 -5.59
CA ASP A 194 1.21 11.08 -4.32
C ASP A 194 0.29 10.76 -3.13
N ALA A 195 -0.50 9.69 -3.22
CA ALA A 195 -1.34 9.26 -2.12
C ALA A 195 -0.48 8.69 -0.98
N PHE A 196 -0.81 9.07 0.25
CA PHE A 196 -0.18 8.57 1.46
C PHE A 196 -0.57 7.11 1.74
N ASN A 197 0.40 6.28 2.07
CA ASN A 197 0.24 4.88 2.46
C ASN A 197 1.12 4.59 3.67
N ASP A 198 0.55 3.95 4.69
CA ASP A 198 1.28 3.45 5.84
C ASP A 198 0.92 1.98 6.08
N ILE A 199 1.83 1.10 5.67
CA ILE A 199 1.58 -0.33 5.51
C ILE A 199 2.57 -1.17 6.32
N LEU A 200 2.17 -2.41 6.61
CA LEU A 200 3.05 -3.44 7.13
C LEU A 200 3.98 -3.94 6.03
N GLY A 201 5.27 -4.10 6.34
CA GLY A 201 6.26 -4.49 5.34
C GLY A 201 6.59 -3.37 4.34
N THR A 202 7.39 -3.70 3.32
CA THR A 202 7.95 -2.70 2.40
C THR A 202 7.16 -2.55 1.10
N TYR A 203 6.55 -3.63 0.62
CA TYR A 203 5.94 -3.72 -0.71
C TYR A 203 4.42 -3.72 -0.63
N GLY A 204 3.77 -2.98 -1.52
CA GLY A 204 2.31 -2.93 -1.57
C GLY A 204 1.75 -2.13 -2.74
N TYR A 205 0.47 -2.33 -2.99
CA TYR A 205 -0.31 -1.48 -3.88
C TYR A 205 -0.54 -0.12 -3.24
N CYS A 206 -0.50 0.94 -4.05
CA CYS A 206 -1.05 2.22 -3.64
C CYS A 206 -2.54 2.05 -3.35
N THR A 207 -2.95 2.46 -2.16
CA THR A 207 -4.35 2.42 -1.72
C THR A 207 -5.30 3.23 -2.61
N ARG A 208 -4.78 4.21 -3.37
CA ARG A 208 -5.57 5.07 -4.24
C ARG A 208 -5.57 4.63 -5.70
N CYS A 209 -4.41 4.54 -6.34
CA CYS A 209 -4.33 4.21 -7.77
C CYS A 209 -4.09 2.73 -8.06
N GLY A 210 -3.80 1.91 -7.06
CA GLY A 210 -3.51 0.48 -7.26
C GLY A 210 -2.16 0.20 -7.93
N THR A 211 -1.30 1.20 -8.15
CA THR A 211 0.07 0.94 -8.65
C THR A 211 0.92 0.30 -7.56
N ARG A 212 1.68 -0.74 -7.89
CA ARG A 212 2.62 -1.37 -6.95
C ARG A 212 3.88 -0.52 -6.77
N ASN A 213 4.37 -0.39 -5.53
CA ASN A 213 5.58 0.39 -5.23
C ASN A 213 6.89 -0.38 -5.45
N ASP A 214 6.84 -1.67 -5.80
CA ASP A 214 8.01 -2.54 -5.91
C ASP A 214 9.03 -2.01 -6.92
N LEU A 215 8.59 -1.53 -8.09
CA LEU A 215 9.50 -1.05 -9.13
C LEU A 215 10.24 0.20 -8.67
N HIS A 216 9.52 1.11 -8.00
CA HIS A 216 10.14 2.28 -7.39
C HIS A 216 11.21 1.89 -6.36
N ILE A 217 10.88 1.00 -5.41
CA ILE A 217 11.85 0.54 -4.40
C ILE A 217 13.06 -0.12 -5.06
N PHE A 218 12.83 -0.94 -6.09
CA PHE A 218 13.89 -1.60 -6.83
C PHE A 218 14.78 -0.58 -7.56
N GLY A 219 14.19 0.29 -8.37
CA GLY A 219 14.87 1.25 -9.23
C GLY A 219 15.52 2.43 -8.50
N GLU A 220 14.89 2.96 -7.44
CA GLU A 220 15.34 4.18 -6.75
C GLU A 220 16.10 3.90 -5.45
N LYS A 221 15.96 2.69 -4.86
CA LYS A 221 16.74 2.32 -3.66
C LYS A 221 17.77 1.25 -3.97
N LYS A 222 17.36 0.10 -4.52
CA LYS A 222 18.25 -1.07 -4.66
C LYS A 222 19.27 -0.90 -5.79
N ILE A 223 18.87 -0.40 -6.95
CA ILE A 223 19.80 -0.18 -8.07
C ILE A 223 20.87 0.86 -7.72
N PRO A 224 20.55 2.04 -7.13
CA PRO A 224 21.57 3.00 -6.72
C PRO A 224 22.50 2.48 -5.62
N GLU A 225 21.98 1.73 -4.64
CA GLU A 225 22.77 1.07 -3.59
C GLU A 225 23.84 0.14 -4.20
N LEU A 226 23.44 -0.70 -5.16
CA LEU A 226 24.36 -1.60 -5.88
C LEU A 226 25.39 -0.81 -6.70
N ARG A 227 24.95 0.20 -7.46
CA ARG A 227 25.85 1.04 -8.26
C ARG A 227 26.87 1.77 -7.39
N SER A 228 26.45 2.28 -6.24
CA SER A 228 27.34 2.94 -5.28
C SER A 228 28.41 1.97 -4.79
N ARG A 229 28.03 0.76 -4.35
CA ARG A 229 28.98 -0.28 -3.93
C ARG A 229 29.96 -0.67 -5.03
N ILE A 230 29.48 -0.82 -6.26
CA ILE A 230 30.34 -1.14 -7.41
C ILE A 230 31.35 -0.01 -7.65
N ASN A 231 30.90 1.25 -7.65
CA ASN A 231 31.75 2.42 -7.84
C ASN A 231 32.77 2.63 -6.71
N SER A 232 32.47 2.15 -5.50
CA SER A 232 33.39 2.15 -4.35
C SER A 232 34.44 1.04 -4.38
N GLY A 233 34.50 0.20 -5.42
CA GLY A 233 35.54 -0.81 -5.61
C GLY A 233 35.13 -2.25 -5.30
N GLY A 234 33.83 -2.53 -5.13
CA GLY A 234 33.33 -3.91 -4.96
C GLY A 234 33.23 -4.37 -3.50
N PRO A 235 33.20 -5.69 -3.23
CA PRO A 235 33.53 -6.81 -4.14
C PRO A 235 32.48 -7.06 -5.24
N TYR A 236 32.95 -7.21 -6.48
CA TYR A 236 32.09 -7.28 -7.68
C TYR A 236 31.25 -8.56 -7.75
N GLU A 237 31.81 -9.71 -7.35
CA GLU A 237 31.12 -10.99 -7.29
C GLU A 237 29.89 -10.92 -6.35
N SER A 238 30.05 -10.24 -5.21
CA SER A 238 28.93 -10.00 -4.29
C SER A 238 27.89 -9.06 -4.90
N CYS A 239 28.31 -8.03 -5.65
CA CYS A 239 27.38 -7.12 -6.32
C CYS A 239 26.56 -7.84 -7.41
N VAL A 240 27.19 -8.74 -8.18
CA VAL A 240 26.49 -9.57 -9.18
C VAL A 240 25.48 -10.50 -8.49
N LYS A 241 25.91 -11.21 -7.45
CA LYS A 241 25.04 -12.08 -6.64
C LYS A 241 23.85 -11.32 -6.09
N ASP A 242 24.09 -10.15 -5.48
CA ASP A 242 23.06 -9.33 -4.85
C ASP A 242 22.10 -8.73 -5.88
N ALA A 243 22.58 -8.36 -7.08
CA ALA A 243 21.74 -7.85 -8.17
C ALA A 243 20.74 -8.92 -8.66
N VAL A 244 21.20 -10.15 -8.88
CA VAL A 244 20.34 -11.27 -9.28
C VAL A 244 19.37 -11.63 -8.14
N ALA A 245 19.86 -11.73 -6.90
CA ALA A 245 19.03 -12.04 -5.74
C ALA A 245 17.95 -10.97 -5.48
N ALA A 246 18.27 -9.68 -5.70
CA ALA A 246 17.31 -8.60 -5.61
C ALA A 246 16.22 -8.72 -6.68
N PHE A 247 16.59 -9.07 -7.91
CA PHE A 247 15.61 -9.31 -8.99
C PHE A 247 14.72 -10.51 -8.69
N ASP A 248 15.30 -11.61 -8.20
CA ASP A 248 14.54 -12.81 -7.83
C ASP A 248 13.54 -12.53 -6.71
N SER A 249 13.92 -11.69 -5.74
CA SER A 249 13.02 -11.22 -4.69
C SER A 249 11.91 -10.34 -5.27
N PHE A 250 12.26 -9.41 -6.16
CA PHE A 250 11.33 -8.52 -6.84
C PHE A 250 10.27 -9.30 -7.63
N ILE A 251 10.68 -10.20 -8.52
CA ILE A 251 9.72 -10.98 -9.32
C ILE A 251 8.89 -11.93 -8.47
N GLY A 252 9.45 -12.45 -7.37
CA GLY A 252 8.71 -13.23 -6.38
C GLY A 252 7.50 -12.49 -5.82
N GLN A 253 7.63 -11.20 -5.54
CA GLN A 253 6.50 -10.37 -5.09
C GLN A 253 5.38 -10.30 -6.15
N TYR A 254 5.74 -10.18 -7.44
CA TYR A 254 4.75 -10.16 -8.53
C TYR A 254 4.09 -11.52 -8.74
N VAL A 255 4.87 -12.60 -8.71
CA VAL A 255 4.34 -13.95 -8.88
C VAL A 255 3.41 -14.34 -7.73
N GLU A 256 3.72 -13.96 -6.49
CA GLU A 256 2.80 -14.14 -5.36
C GLU A 256 1.43 -13.51 -5.64
N GLN A 257 1.42 -12.29 -6.19
CA GLN A 257 0.19 -11.57 -6.50
C GLN A 257 -0.56 -12.17 -7.70
N LEU A 258 0.17 -12.57 -8.75
CA LEU A 258 -0.41 -13.25 -9.90
C LEU A 258 -1.07 -14.57 -9.48
N VAL A 259 -0.36 -15.39 -8.70
CA VAL A 259 -0.87 -16.66 -8.14
C VAL A 259 -2.09 -16.45 -7.26
N ARG A 260 -2.09 -15.38 -6.46
CA ARG A 260 -3.21 -15.05 -5.58
C ARG A 260 -4.46 -14.61 -6.33
N ARG A 261 -4.31 -13.88 -7.43
CA ARG A 261 -5.42 -13.15 -8.08
C ARG A 261 -5.92 -13.82 -9.36
N ILE A 262 -5.13 -14.69 -9.97
CA ILE A 262 -5.50 -15.41 -11.19
C ILE A 262 -5.94 -16.83 -10.82
N PRO A 263 -7.20 -17.22 -11.09
CA PRO A 263 -7.63 -18.61 -10.92
C PRO A 263 -6.77 -19.58 -11.73
N MET A 264 -6.25 -20.62 -11.09
CA MET A 264 -5.39 -21.61 -11.72
C MET A 264 -5.52 -22.99 -11.08
N THR A 265 -5.13 -24.03 -11.81
CA THR A 265 -5.12 -25.39 -11.27
C THR A 265 -4.06 -25.55 -10.17
N PRO A 266 -4.25 -26.47 -9.21
CA PRO A 266 -3.28 -26.70 -8.13
C PRO A 266 -1.86 -27.03 -8.64
N GLY A 267 -1.76 -27.78 -9.75
CA GLY A 267 -0.47 -28.11 -10.36
C GLY A 267 0.27 -26.88 -10.91
N ARG A 268 -0.47 -25.93 -11.52
CA ARG A 268 0.11 -24.68 -12.02
C ARG A 268 0.55 -23.78 -10.86
N LYS A 269 -0.27 -23.68 -9.82
CA LYS A 269 0.07 -22.96 -8.59
C LYS A 269 1.34 -23.52 -7.92
N ALA A 270 1.40 -24.84 -7.75
CA ALA A 270 2.56 -25.50 -7.16
C ALA A 270 3.84 -25.34 -8.00
N ARG A 271 3.73 -25.28 -9.34
CA ARG A 271 4.88 -24.97 -10.22
C ARG A 271 5.43 -23.57 -9.90
N LEU A 272 4.57 -22.57 -9.77
CA LEU A 272 4.99 -21.19 -9.53
C LEU A 272 5.48 -20.94 -8.09
N GLU A 273 4.84 -21.55 -7.08
CA GLU A 273 5.22 -21.38 -5.67
C GLU A 273 6.53 -22.09 -5.31
N LYS A 274 6.88 -23.18 -6.01
CA LYS A 274 8.12 -23.94 -5.78
C LYS A 274 9.31 -23.41 -6.56
N VAL A 275 9.08 -22.57 -7.57
CA VAL A 275 10.15 -21.95 -8.35
C VAL A 275 10.72 -20.81 -7.52
N ARG A 276 11.77 -21.11 -6.76
CA ARG A 276 12.83 -20.11 -6.56
C ARG A 276 13.42 -19.87 -7.94
N PHE A 277 13.44 -18.62 -8.39
CA PHE A 277 13.84 -18.19 -9.73
C PHE A 277 15.35 -18.38 -10.00
N HIS A 278 15.87 -19.59 -9.81
CA HIS A 278 17.29 -19.92 -9.87
C HIS A 278 17.89 -19.85 -11.28
N GLY A 279 17.08 -19.65 -12.33
CA GLY A 279 17.57 -19.61 -13.69
C GLY A 279 16.68 -18.80 -14.63
N PHE A 280 17.27 -17.77 -15.25
CA PHE A 280 16.65 -16.83 -16.19
C PHE A 280 15.65 -17.48 -17.16
N GLN A 281 16.06 -18.55 -17.84
CA GLN A 281 15.24 -19.20 -18.87
C GLN A 281 13.94 -19.82 -18.31
N SER A 282 13.99 -20.36 -17.09
CA SER A 282 12.79 -20.92 -16.45
C SER A 282 11.81 -19.81 -16.09
N VAL A 283 12.32 -18.66 -15.63
CA VAL A 283 11.51 -17.49 -15.31
C VAL A 283 10.86 -16.91 -16.56
N GLU A 284 11.65 -16.69 -17.61
CA GLU A 284 11.21 -16.13 -18.88
C GLU A 284 10.08 -16.98 -19.48
N ARG A 285 10.31 -18.30 -19.54
CA ARG A 285 9.31 -19.25 -20.02
C ARG A 285 8.06 -19.26 -19.14
N ASP A 286 8.21 -19.38 -17.81
CA ASP A 286 7.05 -19.52 -16.93
C ASP A 286 6.20 -18.24 -16.89
N MET A 287 6.84 -17.07 -16.92
CA MET A 287 6.14 -15.78 -17.00
C MET A 287 5.46 -15.57 -18.37
N GLY A 288 6.13 -15.92 -19.46
CA GLY A 288 5.56 -15.85 -20.81
C GLY A 288 4.42 -16.84 -21.02
N ASP A 289 4.65 -18.13 -20.78
CA ASP A 289 3.68 -19.20 -21.07
C ASP A 289 2.42 -19.10 -20.21
N ILE A 290 2.55 -18.66 -18.95
CA ILE A 290 1.44 -18.68 -17.99
C ILE A 290 0.71 -17.33 -17.92
N PHE A 291 1.45 -16.23 -18.01
CA PHE A 291 0.92 -14.89 -17.79
C PHE A 291 1.05 -13.95 -18.99
N ASP A 292 1.67 -14.40 -20.08
CA ASP A 292 1.99 -13.56 -21.25
C ASP A 292 2.87 -12.35 -20.91
N ILE A 293 3.73 -12.49 -19.89
CA ILE A 293 4.66 -11.44 -19.46
C ILE A 293 6.06 -11.75 -20.00
N ASN A 294 6.49 -11.00 -21.01
CA ASN A 294 7.84 -11.10 -21.54
C ASN A 294 8.85 -10.28 -20.70
N ILE A 295 9.50 -10.93 -19.74
CA ILE A 295 10.51 -10.28 -18.87
C ILE A 295 11.75 -9.81 -19.64
N ALA A 296 12.03 -10.41 -20.80
CA ALA A 296 13.19 -10.14 -21.64
C ALA A 296 12.88 -9.20 -22.81
N LYS A 297 11.72 -8.53 -22.78
CA LYS A 297 11.35 -7.49 -23.75
C LYS A 297 12.46 -6.44 -23.82
N ASP A 298 12.81 -6.04 -25.04
CA ASP A 298 13.85 -5.05 -25.34
C ASP A 298 15.28 -5.41 -24.86
N LEU A 299 15.53 -6.66 -24.46
CA LEU A 299 16.89 -7.19 -24.28
C LEU A 299 17.44 -7.72 -25.60
N THR A 300 18.69 -7.39 -25.90
CA THR A 300 19.41 -8.00 -27.04
C THR A 300 19.77 -9.46 -26.74
N ASP A 301 20.08 -10.25 -27.77
CA ASP A 301 20.50 -11.65 -27.58
C ASP A 301 21.79 -11.77 -26.76
N ASP A 302 22.70 -10.80 -26.90
CA ASP A 302 23.90 -10.68 -26.07
C ASP A 302 23.54 -10.38 -24.61
N GLU A 303 22.59 -9.48 -24.34
CA GLU A 303 22.09 -9.22 -22.98
C GLU A 303 21.42 -10.46 -22.37
N LYS A 304 20.62 -11.21 -23.14
CA LYS A 304 19.97 -12.45 -22.66
C LYS A 304 21.00 -13.52 -22.34
N THR A 305 21.99 -13.71 -23.21
CA THR A 305 23.09 -14.67 -22.99
C THR A 305 23.90 -14.29 -21.75
N PHE A 306 24.21 -13.01 -21.60
CA PHE A 306 24.91 -12.48 -20.44
C PHE A 306 24.10 -12.66 -19.15
N ALA A 307 22.80 -12.33 -19.17
CA ALA A 307 21.91 -12.51 -18.03
C ALA A 307 21.85 -13.97 -17.59
N LYS A 308 21.63 -14.90 -18.55
CA LYS A 308 21.64 -16.33 -18.27
C LYS A 308 22.91 -16.75 -17.51
N ARG A 309 24.08 -16.35 -18.00
CA ARG A 309 25.35 -16.63 -17.33
C ARG A 309 25.40 -16.08 -15.90
N MET A 310 25.02 -14.82 -15.69
CA MET A 310 25.06 -14.20 -14.36
C MET A 310 24.11 -14.86 -13.35
N PHE A 311 22.95 -15.34 -13.80
CA PHE A 311 22.04 -16.13 -12.97
C PHE A 311 22.68 -17.45 -12.52
N HIS A 312 23.42 -18.14 -13.40
CA HIS A 312 24.19 -19.32 -13.00
C HIS A 312 25.35 -18.97 -12.05
N ARG A 313 26.00 -17.81 -12.25
CA ARG A 313 27.07 -17.34 -11.35
C ARG A 313 26.57 -17.01 -9.94
N ARG A 314 25.31 -16.57 -9.78
CA ARG A 314 24.70 -16.40 -8.45
C ARG A 314 24.82 -17.67 -7.61
N HIS A 315 24.47 -18.84 -8.15
CA HIS A 315 24.60 -20.14 -7.46
C HIS A 315 26.04 -20.40 -7.03
N VAL A 316 27.00 -20.15 -7.92
CA VAL A 316 28.43 -20.33 -7.66
C VAL A 316 28.93 -19.40 -6.54
N TYR A 317 28.54 -18.12 -6.56
CA TYR A 317 28.91 -17.15 -5.53
C TYR A 317 28.21 -17.36 -4.19
N GLU A 318 26.97 -17.87 -4.19
CA GLU A 318 26.18 -18.07 -2.98
C GLU A 318 26.52 -19.37 -2.25
N HIS A 319 26.85 -20.44 -2.99
CA HIS A 319 26.96 -21.79 -2.42
C HIS A 319 28.33 -22.45 -2.60
N LEU A 320 29.18 -21.96 -3.50
CA LEU A 320 30.42 -22.65 -3.88
C LEU A 320 31.67 -21.77 -3.73
N GLY A 321 31.57 -20.67 -2.98
CA GLY A 321 32.71 -19.78 -2.72
C GLY A 321 33.29 -19.11 -3.97
N GLY A 322 32.56 -19.10 -5.09
CA GLY A 322 33.05 -18.57 -6.37
C GLY A 322 33.74 -19.59 -7.28
N GLU A 323 33.78 -20.87 -6.92
CA GLU A 323 34.38 -21.93 -7.75
C GLU A 323 33.32 -22.63 -8.61
N ALA A 324 33.58 -22.74 -9.92
CA ALA A 324 32.65 -23.38 -10.85
C ALA A 324 32.46 -24.87 -10.54
N ASP A 325 31.21 -25.32 -10.39
CA ASP A 325 30.87 -26.75 -10.31
C ASP A 325 30.51 -27.34 -11.67
N GLN A 326 30.28 -28.65 -11.71
CA GLN A 326 29.86 -29.33 -12.93
C GLN A 326 28.52 -28.80 -13.46
N LYS A 327 27.61 -28.40 -12.57
CA LYS A 327 26.31 -27.84 -12.93
C LYS A 327 26.49 -26.51 -13.67
N TYR A 328 27.33 -25.61 -13.17
CA TYR A 328 27.67 -24.36 -13.82
C TYR A 328 28.21 -24.59 -15.23
N VAL A 329 29.20 -25.47 -15.39
CA VAL A 329 29.81 -25.76 -16.70
C VAL A 329 28.77 -26.29 -17.70
N ASN A 330 27.87 -27.16 -17.25
CA ASN A 330 26.84 -27.75 -18.11
C ASN A 330 25.76 -26.72 -18.51
N ASP A 331 25.34 -25.86 -17.57
CA ASP A 331 24.13 -25.05 -17.75
C ASP A 331 24.43 -23.63 -18.28
N SER A 332 25.61 -23.07 -17.94
CA SER A 332 25.98 -21.68 -18.23
C SER A 332 26.25 -21.40 -19.71
N GLY A 333 26.70 -22.42 -20.47
CA GLY A 333 27.15 -22.28 -21.85
C GLY A 333 28.57 -21.70 -22.00
N GLU A 334 29.33 -21.55 -20.91
CA GLU A 334 30.75 -21.16 -20.98
C GLU A 334 31.65 -22.38 -21.22
N ASN A 335 32.16 -22.54 -22.44
CA ASN A 335 32.97 -23.70 -22.81
C ASN A 335 34.42 -23.65 -22.29
N ASP A 336 34.91 -22.46 -21.93
CA ASP A 336 36.30 -22.25 -21.49
C ASP A 336 36.48 -22.36 -19.97
N VAL A 337 35.39 -22.51 -19.20
CA VAL A 337 35.42 -22.62 -17.74
C VAL A 337 35.54 -24.09 -17.33
N ARG A 338 36.48 -24.39 -16.43
CA ARG A 338 36.69 -25.74 -15.89
C ARG A 338 36.09 -25.87 -14.48
N VAL A 339 35.70 -27.09 -14.10
CA VAL A 339 35.29 -27.39 -12.72
C VAL A 339 36.43 -27.05 -11.75
N GLY A 340 36.11 -26.37 -10.66
CA GLY A 340 37.04 -25.86 -9.66
C GLY A 340 37.70 -24.52 -10.03
N GLN A 341 37.42 -23.97 -11.23
CA GLN A 341 37.96 -22.66 -11.61
C GLN A 341 37.27 -21.55 -10.81
N ALA A 342 38.08 -20.69 -10.16
CA ALA A 342 37.58 -19.49 -9.51
C ALA A 342 37.05 -18.50 -10.55
N LEU A 343 35.77 -18.13 -10.43
CA LEU A 343 35.13 -17.12 -11.25
C LEU A 343 35.37 -15.73 -10.66
N ARG A 344 35.63 -14.76 -11.53
CA ARG A 344 35.86 -13.36 -11.16
C ARG A 344 34.95 -12.44 -11.96
N GLU A 345 34.55 -11.35 -11.33
CA GLU A 345 33.78 -10.27 -11.96
C GLU A 345 34.59 -8.98 -12.01
N SER A 346 34.32 -8.18 -13.04
CA SER A 346 34.83 -6.83 -13.20
C SER A 346 33.77 -5.77 -12.88
N VAL A 347 34.20 -4.52 -12.75
CA VAL A 347 33.30 -3.37 -12.58
C VAL A 347 32.28 -3.28 -13.73
N GLU A 348 32.70 -3.57 -14.96
CA GLU A 348 31.85 -3.56 -16.15
C GLU A 348 30.79 -4.65 -16.08
N THR A 349 31.18 -5.88 -15.72
CA THR A 349 30.23 -7.00 -15.59
C THR A 349 29.19 -6.74 -14.50
N ALA A 350 29.60 -6.16 -13.36
CA ALA A 350 28.71 -5.82 -12.27
C ALA A 350 27.71 -4.71 -12.66
N HIS A 351 28.17 -3.63 -13.30
CA HIS A 351 27.26 -2.59 -13.80
C HIS A 351 26.32 -3.11 -14.89
N ARG A 352 26.81 -3.99 -15.76
CA ARG A 352 26.03 -4.56 -16.86
C ARG A 352 24.86 -5.39 -16.32
N ILE A 353 25.09 -6.30 -15.36
CA ILE A 353 23.99 -7.11 -14.80
C ILE A 353 22.98 -6.23 -14.07
N VAL A 354 23.43 -5.23 -13.30
CA VAL A 354 22.55 -4.26 -12.62
C VAL A 354 21.65 -3.53 -13.62
N GLY A 355 22.18 -3.13 -14.77
CA GLY A 355 21.40 -2.53 -15.85
C GLY A 355 20.36 -3.49 -16.45
N ILE A 356 20.75 -4.74 -16.70
CA ILE A 356 19.87 -5.75 -17.30
C ILE A 356 18.72 -6.12 -16.35
N VAL A 357 18.99 -6.39 -15.07
CA VAL A 357 17.93 -6.72 -14.11
C VAL A 357 16.97 -5.56 -13.88
N HIS A 358 17.43 -4.31 -14.02
CA HIS A 358 16.55 -3.15 -13.99
C HIS A 358 15.60 -3.12 -15.18
N LYS A 359 16.08 -3.34 -16.41
CA LYS A 359 15.21 -3.46 -17.60
C LYS A 359 14.18 -4.58 -17.42
N MET A 360 14.63 -5.75 -16.94
CA MET A 360 13.73 -6.88 -16.67
C MET A 360 12.66 -6.53 -15.63
N ALA A 361 13.02 -5.80 -14.58
CA ALA A 361 12.07 -5.37 -13.55
C ALA A 361 11.00 -4.41 -14.11
N VAL A 362 11.41 -3.49 -15.00
CA VAL A 362 10.48 -2.60 -15.73
C VAL A 362 9.50 -3.42 -16.57
N ASN A 363 10.00 -4.43 -17.30
CA ASN A 363 9.15 -5.30 -18.13
C ASN A 363 8.14 -6.10 -17.31
N VAL A 364 8.57 -6.69 -16.18
CA VAL A 364 7.69 -7.41 -15.25
C VAL A 364 6.60 -6.48 -14.70
N HIS A 365 6.97 -5.29 -14.26
CA HIS A 365 6.03 -4.30 -13.74
C HIS A 365 5.00 -3.87 -14.79
N ALA A 366 5.45 -3.59 -16.01
CA ALA A 366 4.58 -3.22 -17.12
C ALA A 366 3.60 -4.34 -17.45
N GLY A 367 4.10 -5.57 -17.70
CA GLY A 367 3.23 -6.71 -18.01
C GLY A 367 2.25 -7.06 -16.88
N PHE A 368 2.67 -6.91 -15.62
CA PHE A 368 1.75 -7.07 -14.49
C PHE A 368 0.62 -6.04 -14.50
N HIS A 369 0.92 -4.78 -14.78
CA HIS A 369 -0.09 -3.71 -14.83
C HIS A 369 -0.90 -3.69 -16.14
N GLU A 370 -0.50 -4.44 -17.17
CA GLU A 370 -1.38 -4.78 -18.29
C GLU A 370 -2.49 -5.76 -17.84
N ILE A 371 -2.16 -6.74 -16.99
CA ILE A 371 -3.14 -7.68 -16.42
C ILE A 371 -3.99 -7.02 -15.32
N PHE A 372 -3.35 -6.21 -14.47
CA PHE A 372 -3.99 -5.50 -13.36
C PHE A 372 -3.77 -3.99 -13.47
N PRO A 373 -4.56 -3.30 -14.31
CA PRO A 373 -4.42 -1.87 -14.52
C PRO A 373 -4.55 -1.06 -13.23
N SER A 374 -3.72 -0.04 -13.11
CA SER A 374 -3.90 1.04 -12.15
C SER A 374 -5.13 1.89 -12.51
N ASP A 375 -5.73 2.54 -11.51
CA ASP A 375 -6.68 3.61 -11.75
C ASP A 375 -5.94 4.88 -12.17
N ASN A 376 -6.10 5.27 -13.43
CA ASN A 376 -5.43 6.44 -14.01
C ASN A 376 -6.00 7.77 -13.51
N ARG A 377 -7.26 7.81 -13.02
CA ARG A 377 -7.90 9.06 -12.58
C ARG A 377 -7.10 9.80 -11.49
N PRO A 378 -6.65 9.16 -10.39
CA PRO A 378 -5.79 9.82 -9.41
C PRO A 378 -4.40 10.18 -9.95
N ILE A 379 -3.86 9.42 -10.91
CA ILE A 379 -2.55 9.66 -11.53
C ILE A 379 -2.61 10.94 -12.38
N GLU A 380 -3.54 11.01 -13.33
CA GLU A 380 -3.77 12.17 -14.19
C GLU A 380 -4.10 13.42 -13.38
N ARG A 381 -4.90 13.27 -12.31
CA ARG A 381 -5.17 14.37 -11.38
C ARG A 381 -3.87 14.86 -10.75
N TYR A 382 -3.04 13.97 -10.22
CA TYR A 382 -1.78 14.36 -9.62
C TYR A 382 -0.87 15.08 -10.63
N GLU A 383 -0.71 14.54 -11.84
CA GLU A 383 0.10 15.17 -12.90
C GLU A 383 -0.38 16.59 -13.24
N LYS A 384 -1.69 16.81 -13.31
CA LYS A 384 -2.28 18.13 -13.57
C LYS A 384 -1.95 19.16 -12.48
N TRP A 385 -1.91 18.73 -11.22
CA TRP A 385 -1.71 19.62 -10.07
C TRP A 385 -0.27 19.60 -9.53
N LYS A 386 0.61 18.76 -10.08
CA LYS A 386 2.00 18.66 -9.67
C LYS A 386 2.66 20.04 -9.85
N PRO A 387 3.27 20.61 -8.80
CA PRO A 387 3.97 21.88 -8.91
C PRO A 387 5.02 21.78 -10.00
N LYS A 388 4.90 22.60 -11.06
CA LYS A 388 5.94 22.65 -12.10
C LYS A 388 7.24 23.14 -11.45
N PRO A 389 8.39 22.49 -11.71
CA PRO A 389 9.66 22.99 -11.22
C PRO A 389 9.82 24.44 -11.67
N ARG A 390 10.15 25.34 -10.73
CA ARG A 390 10.46 26.73 -11.09
C ARG A 390 11.63 26.68 -12.08
N PRO A 391 11.59 27.45 -13.18
CA PRO A 391 12.74 27.54 -14.06
C PRO A 391 13.95 27.93 -13.22
N LYS A 392 15.07 27.20 -13.39
CA LYS A 392 16.34 27.56 -12.76
C LYS A 392 16.70 28.95 -13.30
N SER A 393 16.67 29.96 -12.42
CA SER A 393 17.09 31.33 -12.71
C SER A 393 18.58 31.41 -12.96
#